data_AF-A0A835C3A8-F1
#
_entry.id   AF-A0A835C3A8-F1
#
_cell.length_a   1.000
_cell.length_b   1.000
_cell.length_c   1.000
_cell.angle_alpha   90.00
_cell.angle_beta   90.00
_cell.angle_gamma   90.00
#
_symmetry.space_group_name_H-M   'P 1'
#
loop_
_entity.id
_entity.type
_entity.pdbx_description
1 polymer ?
#
loop_
_entity_poly.entity_id
_entity_poly.type
_entity_poly.pdbx_seq_one_letter_code
_entity_poly.pdbx_strand_id
1 'polypeptide(L)'
;MAKHAGKDAFHLRVRAHPFHVLRINKMLSCAGADRLQTGMRGAFGKPTGTCARVAIGQVLLSVRCRDAHAPQAHEALRRAKFKFPGRQRIITSGKWGFTKFSRDEYLRLKREGRVVPDGSNAKHCPDTGKGDRLPASPRPVTDEWASARPHLSTLLTLCKIKS
;
A
#
# COMPACT_ATOMS: atom_id res chain seq x y z
N MET A 1 5.25 -11.30 9.79
CA MET A 1 4.88 -12.01 8.55
C MET A 1 5.95 -12.99 8.12
N ALA A 2 7.17 -12.58 7.74
CA ALA A 2 8.19 -13.51 7.22
C ALA A 2 8.44 -14.76 8.10
N LYS A 3 8.52 -14.61 9.42
CA LYS A 3 8.74 -15.73 10.36
C LYS A 3 7.55 -16.70 10.50
N HIS A 4 6.31 -16.25 10.28
CA HIS A 4 5.11 -17.04 10.60
C HIS A 4 4.31 -17.48 9.36
N ALA A 5 4.43 -16.75 8.24
CA ALA A 5 3.74 -17.05 6.99
C ALA A 5 4.71 -17.41 5.85
N GLY A 6 6.02 -17.17 6.02
CA GLY A 6 6.99 -17.25 4.92
C GLY A 6 7.07 -15.95 4.11
N LYS A 7 8.16 -15.76 3.36
CA LYS A 7 8.46 -14.52 2.61
C LYS A 7 7.53 -14.33 1.39
N ASP A 8 7.13 -15.42 0.73
CA ASP A 8 6.35 -15.38 -0.51
C ASP A 8 4.83 -15.42 -0.30
N ALA A 9 4.38 -15.59 0.95
CA ALA A 9 2.97 -15.73 1.28
C ALA A 9 2.22 -14.39 1.42
N PHE A 10 2.91 -13.26 1.31
CA PHE A 10 2.29 -11.94 1.43
C PHE A 10 2.91 -10.94 0.45
N HIS A 11 2.11 -9.94 0.09
CA HIS A 11 2.55 -8.78 -0.69
C HIS A 11 2.18 -7.52 0.09
N LEU A 12 3.19 -6.80 0.58
CA LEU A 12 3.03 -5.52 1.26
C LEU A 12 3.27 -4.36 0.28
N ARG A 13 2.41 -3.36 0.28
CA ARG A 13 2.58 -2.10 -0.45
C ARG A 13 2.42 -0.92 0.50
N VAL A 14 3.40 -0.02 0.50
CA VAL A 14 3.29 1.29 1.14
C VAL A 14 2.59 2.22 0.16
N ARG A 15 1.47 2.82 0.57
CA ARG A 15 0.65 3.70 -0.27
C ARG A 15 1.00 5.18 -0.06
N ALA A 16 1.51 5.53 1.12
CA ALA A 16 1.94 6.90 1.43
C ALA A 16 3.41 7.10 1.05
N HIS A 17 3.66 8.07 0.17
CA HIS A 17 5.01 8.43 -0.27
C HIS A 17 5.43 9.79 0.33
N PRO A 18 6.67 9.92 0.83
CA PRO A 18 7.13 11.15 1.48
C PRO A 18 7.68 12.16 0.46
N PHE A 19 6.80 12.99 -0.10
CA PHE A 19 7.20 14.04 -1.05
C PHE A 19 7.42 15.42 -0.41
N HIS A 20 6.93 15.64 0.81
CA HIS A 20 7.04 16.95 1.45
C HIS A 20 8.39 17.10 2.16
N VAL A 21 9.14 18.15 1.86
CA VAL A 21 10.46 18.39 2.45
C VAL A 21 10.36 19.29 3.67
N LEU A 22 10.83 18.79 4.81
CA LEU A 22 10.96 19.52 6.06
C LEU A 22 12.24 20.36 6.06
N ARG A 23 12.12 21.61 6.51
CA ARG A 23 13.22 22.56 6.63
C ARG A 23 13.51 22.85 8.08
N ILE A 24 14.79 22.99 8.43
CA ILE A 24 15.22 23.33 9.79
C ILE A 24 16.21 24.49 9.71
N ASN A 25 15.96 25.54 10.49
CA ASN A 25 16.97 26.55 10.80
C ASN A 25 17.82 26.02 11.95
N LYS A 26 19.04 25.58 11.67
CA LYS A 26 19.90 24.91 12.65
C LYS A 26 20.54 25.94 13.58
N MET A 27 20.24 25.86 14.87
CA MET A 27 20.91 26.65 15.91
C MET A 27 22.19 25.95 16.35
N LEU A 28 23.23 26.72 16.64
CA LEU A 28 24.46 26.20 17.25
C LEU A 28 24.23 26.00 18.75
N SER A 29 24.60 24.84 19.28
CA SER A 29 24.42 24.51 20.71
C SER A 29 25.69 24.69 21.54
N CYS A 30 26.72 25.35 21.00
CA CYS A 30 28.01 25.55 21.66
C CYS A 30 28.01 26.80 22.56
N ALA A 31 28.88 26.83 23.58
CA ALA A 31 29.10 28.02 24.41
C ALA A 31 29.57 29.19 23.54
N GLY A 32 28.96 30.36 23.70
CA GLY A 32 29.25 31.54 22.86
C GLY A 32 28.62 31.50 21.46
N ALA A 33 27.65 30.60 21.20
CA ALA A 33 26.92 30.51 19.92
C ALA A 33 26.32 31.85 19.45
N ASP A 34 25.91 32.71 20.38
CA ASP A 34 25.36 34.05 20.10
C ASP A 34 26.30 34.93 19.26
N ARG A 35 27.62 34.76 19.41
CA ARG A 35 28.62 35.53 18.64
C ARG A 35 28.78 35.05 17.21
N LEU A 36 28.48 33.77 16.96
CA LEU A 36 28.72 33.09 15.68
C LEU A 36 27.43 32.91 14.87
N GLN A 37 26.28 33.01 15.52
CA GLN A 37 24.98 32.77 14.91
C GLN A 37 24.22 34.08 14.70
N THR A 38 23.51 34.19 13.58
CA THR A 38 22.65 35.34 13.28
C THR A 38 21.26 35.25 13.95
N GLY A 39 21.08 34.35 14.92
CA GLY A 39 19.78 34.07 15.55
C GLY A 39 18.69 33.75 14.53
N MET A 40 17.62 34.56 14.54
CA MET A 40 16.46 34.41 13.64
C MET A 40 16.53 35.29 12.37
N ARG A 41 17.63 36.03 12.16
CA ARG A 41 17.83 36.79 10.92
C ARG A 41 18.10 35.82 9.77
N GLY A 42 17.24 35.84 8.74
CA GLY A 42 17.32 34.91 7.61
C GLY A 42 16.87 33.48 7.97
N ALA A 43 15.86 33.32 8.81
CA ALA A 43 15.41 32.05 9.40
C ALA A 43 14.86 30.98 8.43
N PHE A 44 14.97 31.16 7.12
CA PHE A 44 14.54 30.14 6.18
C PHE A 44 15.50 28.95 6.22
N GLY A 45 14.99 27.83 6.74
CA GLY A 45 15.77 26.64 7.00
C GLY A 45 16.22 25.88 5.74
N LYS A 46 17.28 25.08 5.89
CA LYS A 46 17.74 24.15 4.85
C LYS A 46 16.91 22.85 4.91
N PRO A 47 16.70 22.17 3.76
CA PRO A 47 16.00 20.88 3.74
C PRO A 47 16.78 19.85 4.56
N THR A 48 16.11 19.18 5.51
CA THR A 48 16.75 18.19 6.40
C THR A 48 16.12 16.80 6.30
N GLY A 49 14.83 16.70 5.98
CA GLY A 49 14.15 15.41 5.88
C GLY A 49 12.88 15.49 5.04
N THR A 50 12.27 14.34 4.79
CA THR A 50 11.01 14.23 4.04
C THR A 50 9.91 13.68 4.93
N CYS A 51 8.67 14.13 4.74
CA CYS A 51 7.51 13.57 5.39
C CYS A 51 6.39 13.29 4.38
N ALA A 52 5.53 12.33 4.74
CA ALA A 52 4.32 12.01 3.99
C ALA A 52 3.14 12.75 4.63
N ARG A 53 2.42 13.53 3.83
CA ARG A 53 1.16 14.17 4.25
C ARG A 53 0.03 13.15 4.10
N VAL A 54 -0.73 12.94 5.17
CA VAL A 54 -1.77 11.90 5.23
C VAL A 54 -3.06 12.49 5.77
N ALA A 55 -4.15 12.36 5.01
CA ALA A 55 -5.49 12.76 5.41
C ALA A 55 -6.20 11.67 6.25
N ILE A 56 -7.27 12.04 6.94
CA ILE A 56 -8.16 11.09 7.63
C ILE A 56 -8.82 10.20 6.57
N GLY A 57 -8.90 8.89 6.81
CA GLY A 57 -9.44 7.94 5.84
C GLY A 57 -8.43 7.46 4.78
N GLN A 58 -7.23 8.05 4.74
CA GLN A 58 -6.20 7.63 3.80
C GLN A 58 -5.49 6.36 4.26
N VAL A 59 -5.31 5.42 3.33
CA VAL A 59 -4.60 4.16 3.54
C VAL A 59 -3.09 4.39 3.52
N LEU A 60 -2.39 3.94 4.57
CA LEU A 60 -0.94 4.02 4.72
C LEU A 60 -0.25 2.79 4.14
N LEU A 61 -0.67 1.62 4.63
CA LEU A 61 -0.10 0.32 4.30
C LEU A 61 -1.22 -0.57 3.80
N SER A 62 -0.93 -1.37 2.80
CA SER A 62 -1.83 -2.40 2.27
C SER A 62 -1.08 -3.73 2.21
N VAL A 63 -1.63 -4.76 2.84
CA VAL A 63 -1.12 -6.13 2.78
C VAL A 63 -2.13 -6.98 2.06
N ARG A 64 -1.67 -7.72 1.06
CA ARG A 64 -2.40 -8.80 0.40
C ARG A 64 -1.85 -10.13 0.92
N CYS A 65 -2.69 -10.96 1.53
CA CYS A 65 -2.31 -12.27 2.07
C CYS A 65 -3.36 -13.33 1.73
N ARG A 66 -3.00 -14.59 1.97
CA ARG A 66 -3.94 -15.70 1.86
C ARG A 66 -4.89 -15.66 3.05
N ASP A 67 -6.10 -16.16 2.89
CA ASP A 67 -7.12 -16.14 3.95
C ASP A 67 -6.62 -16.89 5.21
N ALA A 68 -5.84 -17.96 5.04
CA ALA A 68 -5.18 -18.69 6.13
C ALA A 68 -4.19 -17.84 6.96
N HIS A 69 -3.64 -16.76 6.37
CA HIS A 69 -2.64 -15.90 7.02
C HIS A 69 -3.21 -14.55 7.49
N ALA A 70 -4.54 -14.39 7.46
CA ALA A 70 -5.21 -13.18 7.93
C ALA A 70 -4.90 -12.81 9.39
N PRO A 71 -4.91 -13.73 10.39
CA PRO A 71 -4.64 -13.34 11.78
C PRO A 71 -3.20 -12.87 11.99
N GLN A 72 -2.23 -13.49 11.30
CA GLN A 72 -0.83 -13.05 11.33
C GLN A 72 -0.67 -11.67 10.70
N ALA A 73 -1.45 -11.35 9.66
CA ALA A 73 -1.47 -10.04 9.03
C ALA A 73 -2.04 -8.95 9.96
N HIS A 74 -3.11 -9.25 10.71
CA HIS A 74 -3.66 -8.36 11.73
C HIS A 74 -2.62 -8.05 12.81
N GLU A 75 -1.93 -9.07 13.35
CA GLU A 75 -0.88 -8.86 14.35
C GLU A 75 0.30 -8.04 13.80
N ALA A 76 0.71 -8.29 12.55
CA ALA A 76 1.77 -7.50 11.93
C ALA A 76 1.39 -6.02 11.77
N LEU A 77 0.16 -5.74 11.34
CA LEU A 77 -0.34 -4.36 11.23
C LEU A 77 -0.55 -3.71 12.60
N ARG A 78 -0.91 -4.48 13.63
CA ARG A 78 -0.97 -4.01 15.03
C ARG A 78 0.40 -3.59 15.52
N ARG A 79 1.45 -4.36 15.22
CA ARG A 79 2.83 -3.98 15.56
C ARG A 79 3.30 -2.75 14.79
N ALA A 80 2.95 -2.64 13.51
CA ALA A 80 3.27 -1.47 12.69
C ALA A 80 2.57 -0.20 13.19
N LYS A 81 1.34 -0.33 13.71
CA LYS A 81 0.57 0.78 14.30
C LYS A 81 1.36 1.58 15.33
N PHE A 82 2.12 0.91 16.20
CA PHE A 82 2.91 1.57 17.25
C PHE A 82 4.06 2.45 16.75
N LYS A 83 4.45 2.31 15.48
CA LYS A 83 5.51 3.14 14.88
C LYS A 83 4.98 4.42 14.24
N PHE A 84 3.66 4.53 14.08
CA PHE A 84 3.04 5.72 13.50
C PHE A 84 2.40 6.58 14.59
N PRO A 85 2.56 7.91 14.52
CA PRO A 85 1.88 8.82 15.43
C PRO A 85 0.36 8.85 15.16
N GLY A 86 -0.42 9.04 16.22
CA GLY A 86 -1.88 9.16 16.15
C GLY A 86 -2.64 7.82 16.24
N ARG A 87 -3.94 7.85 15.90
CA ARG A 87 -4.81 6.67 15.94
C ARG A 87 -5.05 6.11 14.54
N GLN A 88 -4.65 4.85 14.32
CA GLN A 88 -4.89 4.11 13.08
C GLN A 88 -5.86 2.92 13.29
N ARG A 89 -6.64 2.60 12.26
CA ARG A 89 -7.52 1.43 12.18
C ARG A 89 -6.91 0.40 11.26
N ILE A 90 -7.08 -0.87 11.61
CA ILE A 90 -6.87 -1.97 10.69
C ILE A 90 -8.25 -2.32 10.12
N ILE A 91 -8.35 -2.35 8.80
CA ILE A 91 -9.59 -2.64 8.08
C ILE A 91 -9.33 -3.80 7.13
N THR A 92 -10.15 -4.84 7.24
CA THR A 92 -10.24 -5.93 6.26
C THR A 92 -11.15 -5.46 5.13
N SER A 93 -10.63 -5.46 3.91
CA SER A 93 -11.36 -5.05 2.72
C SER A 93 -12.12 -6.23 2.12
N GLY A 94 -13.34 -5.99 1.62
CA GLY A 94 -14.12 -6.95 0.83
C GLY A 94 -13.70 -7.04 -0.64
N LYS A 95 -12.67 -6.28 -1.04
CA LYS A 95 -12.10 -6.31 -2.40
C LYS A 95 -11.11 -7.45 -2.59
N TRP A 96 -10.98 -7.92 -3.82
CA TRP A 96 -10.02 -8.98 -4.18
C TRP A 96 -8.57 -8.45 -4.22
N GLY A 97 -7.85 -8.52 -3.11
CA GLY A 97 -6.49 -8.00 -3.04
C GLY A 97 -6.40 -6.53 -3.44
N PHE A 98 -5.45 -6.18 -4.33
CA PHE A 98 -5.23 -4.79 -4.77
C PHE A 98 -6.13 -4.30 -5.92
N THR A 99 -7.12 -5.09 -6.33
CA THR A 99 -8.03 -4.71 -7.42
C THR A 99 -9.14 -3.78 -6.93
N LYS A 100 -9.87 -3.21 -7.89
CA LYS A 100 -11.05 -2.38 -7.62
C LYS A 100 -12.30 -3.22 -7.30
N PHE A 101 -12.37 -4.44 -7.85
CA PHE A 101 -13.51 -5.36 -7.77
C PHE A 101 -13.71 -5.95 -6.38
N SER A 102 -14.97 -6.21 -6.04
CA SER A 102 -15.32 -7.03 -4.86
C SER A 102 -14.91 -8.49 -5.07
N ARG A 103 -14.87 -9.27 -3.99
CA ARG A 103 -14.58 -10.71 -4.06
C ARG A 103 -15.55 -11.45 -4.98
N ASP A 104 -16.85 -11.17 -4.84
CA ASP A 104 -17.90 -11.87 -5.60
C ASP A 104 -17.92 -11.45 -7.08
N GLU A 105 -17.74 -10.16 -7.33
CA GLU A 105 -17.66 -9.59 -8.68
C GLU A 105 -16.46 -10.16 -9.43
N TYR A 106 -15.31 -10.26 -8.76
CA TYR A 106 -14.11 -10.84 -9.35
C TYR A 106 -14.31 -12.31 -9.74
N LEU A 107 -14.97 -13.11 -8.89
CA LEU A 107 -15.28 -14.51 -9.18
C LEU A 107 -16.27 -14.65 -10.35
N ARG A 108 -17.26 -13.77 -10.45
CA ARG A 108 -18.19 -13.71 -11.59
C ARG A 108 -17.44 -13.41 -12.89
N LEU A 109 -16.66 -12.33 -12.92
CA LEU A 109 -15.89 -11.92 -14.09
C LEU A 109 -14.84 -12.96 -14.50
N LYS A 110 -14.27 -13.70 -13.53
CA LYS A 110 -13.35 -14.82 -13.81
C LYS A 110 -14.07 -15.98 -14.49
N ARG A 111 -15.28 -16.34 -14.04
CA ARG A 111 -16.12 -17.38 -14.68
C ARG A 111 -16.51 -17.00 -16.11
N GLU A 112 -16.80 -15.72 -16.33
CA GLU A 112 -17.12 -15.17 -17.65
C GLU A 112 -15.88 -14.98 -18.56
N GLY A 113 -14.66 -15.21 -18.05
CA GLY A 113 -13.42 -15.05 -18.82
C GLY A 113 -13.05 -13.60 -19.16
N ARG A 114 -13.68 -12.62 -18.51
CA ARG A 114 -13.52 -11.17 -18.81
C ARG A 114 -12.36 -10.50 -18.06
N VAL A 115 -11.62 -11.25 -17.26
CA VAL A 115 -10.49 -10.76 -16.48
C VAL A 115 -9.18 -11.13 -17.17
N VAL A 116 -8.43 -10.12 -17.60
CA VAL A 116 -7.09 -10.30 -18.17
C VAL A 116 -6.05 -10.17 -17.05
N PRO A 117 -5.16 -11.16 -16.88
CA PRO A 117 -4.07 -11.07 -15.91
C PRO A 117 -2.99 -10.09 -16.38
N ASP A 118 -2.61 -9.14 -15.54
CA ASP A 118 -1.51 -8.19 -15.77
C ASP A 118 -0.48 -8.27 -14.64
N GLY A 119 0.19 -9.43 -14.58
CA GLY A 119 1.18 -9.74 -13.55
C GLY A 119 0.59 -9.70 -12.15
N SER A 120 0.82 -8.61 -11.41
CA SER A 120 0.34 -8.46 -10.03
C SER A 120 -1.09 -7.93 -9.90
N ASN A 121 -1.62 -7.33 -10.97
CA ASN A 121 -2.96 -6.75 -11.03
C ASN A 121 -3.81 -7.51 -12.06
N ALA A 122 -5.11 -7.17 -12.10
CA ALA A 122 -6.05 -7.69 -13.08
C ALA A 122 -6.73 -6.52 -13.80
N LYS A 123 -6.82 -6.59 -15.13
CA LYS A 123 -7.64 -5.69 -15.94
C LYS A 123 -8.97 -6.37 -16.27
N HIS A 124 -10.04 -5.57 -16.27
CA HIS A 124 -11.32 -5.98 -16.83
C HIS A 124 -11.32 -5.64 -18.31
N CYS A 125 -11.83 -6.56 -19.14
CA CYS A 125 -12.06 -6.32 -20.55
C CYS A 125 -13.43 -5.62 -20.74
N PRO A 126 -13.47 -4.29 -21.02
CA PRO A 126 -14.72 -3.59 -21.27
C PRO A 126 -15.34 -4.01 -22.60
N ASP A 127 -16.66 -3.90 -22.71
CA ASP A 127 -17.41 -4.21 -23.96
C ASP A 127 -17.24 -3.12 -25.04
N THR A 128 -16.70 -1.96 -24.67
CA THR A 128 -16.60 -0.80 -25.56
C THR A 128 -15.20 -0.20 -25.47
N GLY A 129 -14.42 -0.34 -26.54
CA GLY A 129 -13.20 0.44 -26.80
C GLY A 129 -11.87 -0.32 -26.86
N LYS A 130 -11.28 -0.30 -28.07
CA LYS A 130 -9.94 -0.80 -28.54
C LYS A 130 -9.85 -2.28 -28.87
N GLY A 131 -10.39 -2.61 -30.05
CA GLY A 131 -10.37 -3.93 -30.70
C GLY A 131 -8.99 -4.47 -31.14
N ASP A 132 -7.88 -3.75 -30.96
CA ASP A 132 -6.59 -4.14 -31.56
C ASP A 132 -5.48 -4.55 -30.57
N ARG A 133 -5.79 -4.69 -29.28
CA ARG A 133 -4.77 -5.00 -28.25
C ARG A 133 -5.16 -6.06 -27.22
N LEU A 134 -6.21 -6.82 -27.49
CA LEU A 134 -6.62 -7.95 -26.64
C LEU A 134 -6.11 -9.24 -27.27
N PRO A 135 -5.52 -10.17 -26.49
CA PRO A 135 -5.16 -11.47 -27.03
C PRO A 135 -6.43 -12.12 -27.61
N ALA A 136 -6.38 -12.43 -28.90
CA ALA A 136 -7.39 -13.24 -29.57
C ALA A 136 -7.49 -14.57 -28.81
N SER A 137 -8.72 -14.95 -28.46
CA SER A 137 -9.08 -15.99 -27.49
C SER A 137 -8.69 -15.69 -26.04
N PRO A 138 -9.57 -15.99 -25.06
CA PRO A 138 -9.07 -16.27 -23.73
C PRO A 138 -8.14 -17.46 -23.94
N ARG A 139 -6.82 -17.25 -23.97
CA ARG A 139 -5.92 -18.34 -23.62
C ARG A 139 -6.53 -18.85 -22.31
N PRO A 140 -6.88 -20.14 -22.19
CA PRO A 140 -7.21 -20.66 -20.87
C PRO A 140 -6.08 -20.12 -20.01
N VAL A 141 -6.41 -19.46 -18.92
CA VAL A 141 -5.39 -19.05 -17.96
C VAL A 141 -4.79 -20.39 -17.58
N THR A 142 -3.73 -20.82 -18.28
CA THR A 142 -3.14 -22.12 -18.06
C THR A 142 -2.74 -22.03 -16.61
N ASP A 143 -3.31 -22.94 -15.85
CA ASP A 143 -3.23 -23.03 -14.41
C ASP A 143 -1.80 -23.35 -13.96
N GLU A 144 -0.80 -22.68 -14.51
CA GLU A 144 0.59 -22.68 -14.07
C GLU A 144 0.93 -21.34 -13.40
N TRP A 145 0.47 -20.21 -13.97
CA TRP A 145 0.64 -18.90 -13.33
C TRP A 145 -0.51 -18.58 -12.37
N ALA A 146 -1.72 -19.06 -12.68
CA ALA A 146 -2.86 -19.01 -11.77
C ALA A 146 -2.82 -20.07 -10.67
N SER A 147 -2.06 -21.17 -10.81
CA SER A 147 -1.84 -22.15 -9.73
C SER A 147 -0.71 -21.78 -8.79
N ALA A 148 0.29 -21.01 -9.24
CA ALA A 148 1.39 -20.60 -8.38
C ALA A 148 0.96 -19.62 -7.27
N ARG A 149 -0.05 -18.75 -7.51
CA ARG A 149 -0.52 -17.75 -6.49
C ARG A 149 -2.04 -17.40 -6.53
N PRO A 150 -2.99 -18.36 -6.57
CA PRO A 150 -4.45 -18.09 -6.69
C PRO A 150 -5.17 -17.51 -5.46
N HIS A 151 -4.54 -17.46 -4.30
CA HIS A 151 -5.24 -17.49 -3.00
C HIS A 151 -5.02 -16.25 -2.13
N LEU A 152 -4.44 -15.20 -2.71
CA LEU A 152 -4.14 -13.95 -2.01
C LEU A 152 -5.34 -12.97 -2.09
N SER A 153 -6.48 -13.35 -1.52
CA SER A 153 -7.77 -12.66 -1.61
C SER A 153 -7.95 -11.54 -0.58
N THR A 154 -7.43 -11.73 0.63
CA THR A 154 -7.64 -10.78 1.72
C THR A 154 -6.70 -9.59 1.61
N LEU A 155 -7.29 -8.40 1.46
CA LEU A 155 -6.59 -7.13 1.58
C LEU A 155 -6.83 -6.54 2.97
N LEU A 156 -5.76 -6.38 3.73
CA LEU A 156 -5.75 -5.66 4.99
C LEU A 156 -5.10 -4.30 4.81
N THR A 157 -5.78 -3.26 5.29
CA THR A 157 -5.31 -1.88 5.17
C THR A 157 -5.19 -1.23 6.53
N LEU A 158 -4.09 -0.50 6.73
CA LEU A 158 -3.91 0.39 7.87
C LEU A 158 -4.31 1.80 7.43
N CYS A 159 -5.32 2.35 8.06
CA CYS A 159 -5.91 3.64 7.72
C CYS A 159 -5.83 4.63 8.89
N LYS A 160 -5.59 5.91 8.62
CA LYS A 160 -5.58 6.96 9.65
C LYS A 160 -7.02 7.36 10.02
N ILE A 161 -7.38 7.32 11.30
CA ILE A 161 -8.75 7.61 11.77
C ILE A 161 -8.88 9.03 12.31
N LYS A 162 -7.86 9.52 13.04
CA LYS A 162 -7.93 10.82 13.71
C LYS A 162 -6.55 11.49 13.69
N SER A 163 -6.55 12.83 13.67
CA SER A 163 -5.36 13.68 13.80
C SER A 163 -4.61 13.36 15.09
#